data_AF-A0A0P7BFJ4-F1
#
_entry.id   AF-A0A0P7BFJ4-F1
#
_cell.length_a   1.000
_cell.length_b   1.000
_cell.length_c   1.000
_cell.angle_alpha   90.00
_cell.angle_beta   90.00
_cell.angle_gamma   90.00
#
_symmetry.space_group_name_H-M   'P 1'
#
loop_
_entity.id
_entity.type
_entity.pdbx_description
1 polymer ?
#
loop_
_entity_poly.entity_id
_entity_poly.type
_entity_poly.pdbx_seq_one_letter_code
_entity_poly.pdbx_strand_id
1 'polypeptide(L)'
;MSIKADISWLGLRHGRASSIGIEVNDHFESKIYTSGSTISGHAVVSPLKDVHFDTFEVCFTGKASTRIDLLRPYPIPASRTFLRPHMPIPQGTLPKSSTFEAGRTYRIPFTFVVPSQLAASSCSHECGPTVQEQHLRLLPTMGLWESDDQVPETVQVEYSINALVFQDKADPARIELPQGFRRLKILPLVPEELPLHILPEDKQYRLVQTKMIRQNLFSSRSGKLRVEVSQPRSVEVSLGTLSSTGSSITVDLKFTPTSTDVVPPDIHVVSAKIQSATHYSVTHMSRFPNLGNAPENQLCLVVTYSKSYSVTTEHPGGVDWDQY
;
A
#
# COMPACT_ATOMS: atom_id res chain seq x y z
N MET A 1 9.15 -26.78 7.60
CA MET A 1 9.79 -27.19 6.34
C MET A 1 9.34 -26.18 5.29
N SER A 2 10.12 -25.13 5.11
CA SER A 2 9.74 -23.93 4.35
C SER A 2 10.18 -24.10 2.90
N ILE A 3 9.23 -24.31 2.00
CA ILE A 3 9.50 -24.26 0.56
C ILE A 3 9.55 -22.76 0.22
N LYS A 4 10.76 -22.19 0.19
CA LYS A 4 10.99 -20.91 -0.48
C LYS A 4 10.74 -21.16 -1.96
N ALA A 5 9.58 -20.72 -2.47
CA ALA A 5 9.39 -20.61 -3.89
C ALA A 5 10.27 -19.45 -4.37
N ASP A 6 11.45 -19.79 -4.87
CA ASP A 6 12.32 -18.89 -5.61
C ASP A 6 11.58 -18.52 -6.90
N ILE A 7 10.84 -17.40 -6.87
CA ILE A 7 10.29 -16.77 -8.08
C ILE A 7 11.48 -16.12 -8.79
N SER A 8 12.27 -16.99 -9.40
CA SER A 8 13.27 -16.68 -10.40
C SER A 8 12.54 -16.09 -11.61
N TRP A 9 12.37 -14.77 -11.61
CA TRP A 9 12.17 -14.05 -12.86
C TRP A 9 13.44 -14.23 -13.67
N LEU A 10 13.36 -15.10 -14.68
CA LEU A 10 14.27 -15.28 -15.81
C LEU A 10 15.53 -14.41 -15.69
N GLY A 11 16.57 -15.02 -15.12
CA GLY A 11 17.94 -14.52 -15.22
C GLY A 11 18.37 -14.57 -16.67
N LEU A 12 17.98 -13.55 -17.44
CA LEU A 12 18.76 -13.11 -18.59
C LEU A 12 20.08 -12.61 -18.01
N ARG A 13 21.07 -13.50 -18.01
CA ARG A 13 22.48 -13.16 -17.94
C ARG A 13 22.75 -12.07 -18.96
N HIS A 14 22.65 -10.81 -18.55
CA HIS A 14 23.07 -9.69 -19.36
C HIS A 14 24.58 -9.77 -19.42
N GLY A 15 25.08 -10.22 -20.57
CA GLY A 15 26.48 -10.03 -20.93
C GLY A 15 26.88 -8.59 -20.65
N ARG A 16 28.08 -8.44 -20.09
CA ARG A 16 28.69 -7.22 -19.56
C ARG A 16 28.79 -6.13 -20.65
N ALA A 17 27.67 -5.54 -21.02
CA ALA A 17 27.51 -4.49 -22.01
C ALA A 17 27.10 -3.23 -21.24
N SER A 18 27.92 -2.17 -21.33
CA SER A 18 27.64 -0.80 -20.86
C SER A 18 26.76 -0.68 -19.60
N SER A 19 27.35 -0.50 -18.42
CA SER A 19 26.56 -0.34 -17.19
C SER A 19 25.94 1.06 -17.11
N ILE A 20 24.62 1.16 -17.21
CA ILE A 20 23.87 2.35 -16.77
C ILE A 20 23.50 2.14 -15.30
N GLY A 21 23.99 3.01 -14.43
CA GLY A 21 23.72 2.99 -13.00
C GLY A 21 22.93 4.21 -12.56
N ILE A 22 22.20 4.06 -11.46
CA ILE A 22 21.57 5.18 -10.76
C ILE A 22 22.23 5.32 -9.39
N GLU A 23 22.84 6.49 -9.17
CA GLU A 23 23.39 6.94 -7.90
C GLU A 23 22.45 7.98 -7.29
N VAL A 24 21.88 7.69 -6.13
CA VAL A 24 21.03 8.63 -5.38
C VAL A 24 21.82 9.12 -4.17
N ASN A 25 21.86 10.43 -3.96
CA ASN A 25 22.61 11.04 -2.87
C ASN A 25 22.00 10.62 -1.51
N ASP A 26 22.87 10.31 -0.54
CA ASP A 26 22.50 9.92 0.83
C ASP A 26 21.47 8.78 0.91
N HIS A 27 21.45 7.89 -0.08
CA HIS A 27 20.53 6.77 -0.13
C HIS A 27 21.17 5.48 0.38
N PHE A 28 20.38 4.73 1.15
CA PHE A 28 20.65 3.37 1.58
C PHE A 28 19.34 2.56 1.48
N GLU A 29 19.43 1.23 1.44
CA GLU A 29 18.31 0.35 1.07
C GLU A 29 17.05 0.49 1.95
N SER A 30 17.24 0.79 3.23
CA SER A 30 16.14 1.00 4.20
C SER A 30 15.68 2.45 4.31
N LYS A 31 16.24 3.39 3.52
CA LYS A 31 15.84 4.80 3.57
C LYS A 31 14.41 4.95 3.05
N ILE A 32 13.56 5.55 3.89
CA ILE A 32 12.17 5.85 3.60
C ILE A 32 12.07 7.30 3.15
N TYR A 33 11.45 7.52 1.99
CA TYR A 33 11.08 8.83 1.50
C TYR A 33 9.60 9.06 1.77
N THR A 34 9.23 10.31 2.04
CA THR A 34 7.86 10.72 2.29
C THR A 34 7.46 11.85 1.36
N SER A 35 6.18 12.21 1.35
CA SER A 35 5.67 13.35 0.58
C SER A 35 6.50 14.62 0.87
N GLY A 36 6.98 15.29 -0.18
CA GLY A 36 7.88 16.43 -0.09
C GLY A 36 9.37 16.10 -0.02
N SER A 37 9.75 14.84 0.19
CA SER A 37 11.17 14.43 0.17
C SER A 37 11.79 14.71 -1.19
N THR A 38 13.00 15.28 -1.17
CA THR A 38 13.81 15.50 -2.38
C THR A 38 14.70 14.30 -2.66
N ILE A 39 14.65 13.79 -3.89
CA ILE A 39 15.47 12.69 -4.39
C ILE A 39 16.38 13.25 -5.48
N SER A 40 17.64 13.46 -5.15
CA SER A 40 18.65 13.99 -6.07
C SER A 40 19.77 12.99 -6.30
N GLY A 41 20.39 13.02 -7.48
CA GLY A 41 21.46 12.11 -7.81
C GLY A 41 21.93 12.22 -9.25
N HIS A 42 22.58 11.17 -9.74
CA HIS A 42 23.09 11.09 -11.11
C HIS A 42 22.74 9.74 -11.75
N ALA A 43 22.32 9.79 -13.01
CA ALA A 43 22.39 8.64 -13.89
C ALA A 43 23.81 8.55 -14.46
N VAL A 44 24.47 7.42 -14.23
CA VAL A 44 25.87 7.20 -14.61
C VAL A 44 25.92 6.24 -15.78
N VAL A 45 26.37 6.73 -16.93
CA VAL A 45 26.50 5.95 -18.16
C VAL A 45 27.99 5.72 -18.40
N SER A 46 28.43 4.46 -18.31
CA SER A 46 29.81 4.05 -18.57
C SER A 46 29.83 2.97 -19.64
N PRO A 47 29.80 3.35 -20.92
CA PRO A 47 29.72 2.41 -22.02
C PRO A 47 31.11 1.78 -22.30
N LEU A 48 31.11 0.49 -22.62
CA LEU A 48 32.33 -0.25 -22.99
C LEU A 48 32.64 -0.18 -24.49
N LYS A 49 31.65 0.25 -25.28
CA LYS A 49 31.71 0.47 -26.73
C LYS A 49 30.88 1.72 -27.04
N ASP A 50 31.11 2.38 -28.16
CA ASP A 50 30.29 3.54 -28.52
C ASP A 50 28.81 3.16 -28.61
N VAL A 51 27.95 3.94 -27.96
CA VAL A 51 26.50 3.73 -27.93
C VAL A 51 25.80 4.98 -28.46
N HIS A 52 25.27 4.87 -29.69
CA HIS A 52 24.39 5.89 -30.23
C HIS A 52 23.05 5.92 -29.47
N PHE A 53 22.40 7.08 -29.37
CA PHE A 53 21.07 7.21 -28.79
C PHE A 53 20.31 8.36 -29.44
N ASP A 54 19.00 8.22 -29.57
CA ASP A 54 18.14 9.29 -30.07
C ASP A 54 17.56 10.10 -28.92
N THR A 55 17.17 9.42 -27.85
CA THR A 55 16.64 10.06 -26.63
C THR A 55 17.20 9.38 -25.39
N PHE A 56 17.59 10.20 -24.41
CA PHE A 56 17.93 9.75 -23.07
C PHE A 56 16.91 10.34 -22.10
N GLU A 57 16.36 9.53 -21.20
CA GLU A 57 15.40 9.99 -20.20
C GLU A 57 15.85 9.56 -18.81
N VAL A 58 15.60 10.43 -17.83
CA VAL A 58 15.58 10.04 -16.42
C VAL A 58 14.18 10.28 -15.90
N CYS A 59 13.54 9.26 -15.36
CA CYS A 59 12.17 9.37 -14.83
C CYS A 59 12.04 8.72 -13.46
N PHE A 60 11.17 9.30 -12.64
CA PHE A 60 10.77 8.72 -11.37
C PHE A 60 9.44 8.01 -11.57
N THR A 61 9.41 6.69 -11.38
CA THR A 61 8.26 5.84 -11.69
C THR A 61 7.64 5.30 -10.40
N GLY A 62 6.32 5.35 -10.31
CA GLY A 62 5.50 4.60 -9.35
C GLY A 62 4.60 3.62 -10.10
N LYS A 63 4.71 2.33 -9.78
CA LYS A 63 4.02 1.24 -10.47
C LYS A 63 3.30 0.35 -9.47
N ALA A 64 2.01 0.16 -9.66
CA ALA A 64 1.20 -0.80 -8.91
C ALA A 64 0.99 -2.04 -9.78
N SER A 65 1.21 -3.22 -9.22
CA SER A 65 1.02 -4.50 -9.90
C SER A 65 0.26 -5.45 -8.99
N THR A 66 -0.69 -6.18 -9.57
CA THR A 66 -1.44 -7.19 -8.86
C THR A 66 -1.68 -8.41 -9.75
N ARG A 67 -1.80 -9.57 -9.13
CA ARG A 67 -2.18 -10.81 -9.78
C ARG A 67 -3.29 -11.49 -8.99
N ILE A 68 -4.29 -12.01 -9.68
CA ILE A 68 -5.35 -12.80 -9.05
C ILE A 68 -5.21 -14.26 -9.51
N ASP A 69 -4.84 -15.10 -8.55
CA ASP A 69 -4.64 -16.53 -8.69
C ASP A 69 -5.91 -17.25 -8.23
N LEU A 70 -6.97 -17.20 -9.05
CA LEU A 70 -8.13 -18.06 -8.85
C LEU A 70 -7.81 -19.49 -9.29
N LEU A 71 -8.69 -20.46 -8.98
CA LEU A 71 -8.68 -21.85 -9.48
C LEU A 71 -8.83 -21.97 -11.03
N ARG A 72 -8.38 -20.96 -11.77
CA ARG A 72 -8.29 -20.91 -13.23
C ARG A 72 -6.90 -21.41 -13.65
N PRO A 73 -6.77 -21.97 -14.86
CA PRO A 73 -5.49 -22.48 -15.35
C PRO A 73 -4.42 -21.39 -15.56
N TYR A 74 -4.81 -20.11 -15.64
CA TYR A 74 -3.89 -18.99 -15.87
C TYR A 74 -4.21 -17.82 -14.92
N PRO A 75 -3.18 -17.22 -14.29
CA PRO A 75 -3.35 -16.06 -13.43
C PRO A 75 -3.74 -14.82 -14.26
N ILE A 76 -4.47 -13.89 -13.65
CA ILE A 76 -4.84 -12.61 -14.29
C ILE A 76 -3.94 -11.51 -13.70
N PRO A 77 -2.90 -11.07 -14.42
CA PRO A 77 -2.07 -9.94 -13.99
C PRO A 77 -2.68 -8.61 -14.41
N ALA A 78 -2.50 -7.59 -13.58
CA ALA A 78 -2.72 -6.19 -13.93
C ALA A 78 -1.55 -5.36 -13.42
N SER A 79 -1.12 -4.39 -14.21
CA SER A 79 -0.06 -3.47 -13.80
C SER A 79 -0.30 -2.09 -14.37
N ARG A 80 -0.08 -1.07 -13.55
CA ARG A 80 -0.32 0.32 -13.92
C ARG A 80 0.78 1.21 -13.38
N THR A 81 1.34 2.03 -14.26
CA THR A 81 2.18 3.16 -13.86
C THR A 81 1.26 4.32 -13.51
N PHE A 82 1.30 4.78 -12.26
CA PHE A 82 0.44 5.86 -11.75
C PHE A 82 1.22 7.18 -11.52
N LEU A 83 2.55 7.11 -11.52
CA LEU A 83 3.45 8.24 -11.38
C LEU A 83 4.62 8.06 -12.36
N ARG A 84 4.89 9.07 -13.19
CA ARG A 84 6.04 9.07 -14.12
C ARG A 84 6.50 10.49 -14.51
N PRO A 85 6.90 11.37 -13.58
CA PRO A 85 7.57 12.61 -13.95
C PRO A 85 8.92 12.34 -14.64
N HIS A 86 9.18 13.10 -15.70
CA HIS A 86 10.43 13.09 -16.46
C HIS A 86 11.30 14.27 -16.02
N MET A 87 12.61 14.02 -15.86
CA MET A 87 13.57 15.07 -15.56
C MET A 87 13.97 15.80 -16.85
N PRO A 88 13.85 17.14 -16.89
CA PRO A 88 14.45 17.93 -17.96
C PRO A 88 15.98 17.81 -17.89
N ILE A 89 16.60 17.37 -18.98
CA ILE A 89 18.05 17.19 -19.03
C ILE A 89 18.71 18.52 -19.45
N PRO A 90 19.62 19.09 -18.66
CA PRO A 90 20.29 20.34 -19.00
C PRO A 90 21.05 20.25 -20.32
N GLN A 91 21.08 21.34 -21.08
CA GLN A 91 21.90 21.40 -22.29
C GLN A 91 23.37 21.21 -21.93
N GLY A 92 24.06 20.33 -22.67
CA GLY A 92 25.49 20.06 -22.49
C GLY A 92 25.84 18.91 -21.53
N THR A 93 24.89 18.32 -20.80
CA THR A 93 25.16 17.10 -20.01
C THR A 93 25.22 15.84 -20.89
N LEU A 94 24.53 15.86 -22.04
CA LEU A 94 24.59 14.82 -23.05
C LEU A 94 25.63 15.18 -24.14
N PRO A 95 26.28 14.17 -24.75
CA PRO A 95 27.20 14.40 -25.86
C PRO A 95 26.48 15.00 -27.08
N LYS A 96 27.09 16.00 -27.72
CA LYS A 96 26.55 16.65 -28.93
C LYS A 96 26.43 15.71 -30.13
N SER A 97 27.22 14.63 -30.14
CA SER A 97 27.25 13.60 -31.18
C SER A 97 26.11 12.58 -31.03
N SER A 98 25.24 12.71 -30.02
CA SER A 98 24.23 11.72 -29.68
C SER A 98 24.81 10.31 -29.53
N THR A 99 26.06 10.22 -29.06
CA THR A 99 26.80 8.97 -28.92
C THR A 99 27.57 9.00 -27.61
N PHE A 100 27.30 8.04 -26.73
CA PHE A 100 28.11 7.80 -25.55
C PHE A 100 29.38 7.04 -25.94
N GLU A 101 30.50 7.76 -25.98
CA GLU A 101 31.83 7.25 -26.33
C GLU A 101 32.35 6.19 -25.34
N ALA A 102 32.93 5.12 -25.87
CA ALA A 102 33.54 4.03 -25.11
C ALA A 102 34.61 4.55 -24.13
N GLY A 103 34.59 4.03 -22.90
CA GLY A 103 35.58 4.38 -21.87
C GLY A 103 35.37 5.77 -21.25
N ARG A 104 34.36 6.53 -21.67
CA ARG A 104 34.00 7.82 -21.09
C ARG A 104 32.76 7.70 -20.22
N THR A 105 32.85 8.19 -18.98
CA THR A 105 31.71 8.19 -18.06
C THR A 105 30.93 9.49 -18.16
N TYR A 106 29.62 9.38 -18.36
CA TYR A 106 28.69 10.51 -18.36
C TYR A 106 27.86 10.48 -17.08
N ARG A 107 27.68 11.65 -16.44
CA ARG A 107 26.92 11.81 -15.20
C ARG A 107 25.80 12.82 -15.44
N ILE A 108 24.58 12.32 -15.61
CA ILE A 108 23.41 13.14 -15.90
C ILE A 108 22.68 13.41 -14.57
N PRO A 109 22.63 14.67 -14.09
CA PRO A 109 22.00 14.98 -12.82
C PRO A 109 20.48 14.85 -12.91
N PHE A 110 19.85 14.45 -11.82
CA PHE A 110 18.40 14.49 -11.67
C PHE A 110 18.01 15.00 -10.28
N THR A 111 16.82 15.59 -10.19
CA THR A 111 16.19 15.95 -8.93
C THR A 111 14.69 15.80 -9.06
N PHE A 112 14.10 14.97 -8.19
CA PHE A 112 12.66 14.78 -8.09
C PHE A 112 12.20 15.14 -6.69
N VAL A 113 10.94 15.55 -6.58
CA VAL A 113 10.25 15.69 -5.30
C VAL A 113 9.15 14.65 -5.25
N VAL A 114 9.06 13.91 -4.14
CA VAL A 114 7.96 12.96 -3.92
C VAL A 114 6.66 13.76 -3.79
N PRO A 115 5.67 13.59 -4.68
CA PRO A 115 4.46 14.39 -4.64
C PRO A 115 3.59 14.01 -3.43
N SER A 116 2.79 14.94 -2.93
CA SER A 116 1.72 14.65 -1.97
C SER A 116 0.48 14.05 -2.65
N GLN A 117 0.21 14.46 -3.88
CA GLN A 117 -0.90 14.00 -4.71
C GLN A 117 -0.45 13.75 -6.15
N LEU A 118 -1.09 12.78 -6.79
CA LEU A 118 -0.92 12.46 -8.20
C LEU A 118 -1.65 13.49 -9.06
N ALA A 119 -1.25 13.59 -10.33
CA ALA A 119 -1.94 14.41 -11.30
C ALA A 119 -3.38 13.91 -11.50
N ALA A 120 -4.33 14.82 -11.74
CA ALA A 120 -5.74 14.45 -11.97
C ALA A 120 -5.91 13.40 -13.10
N SER A 121 -5.01 13.39 -14.09
CA SER A 121 -4.97 12.40 -15.16
C SER A 121 -4.62 10.98 -14.71
N SER A 122 -4.05 10.79 -13.51
CA SER A 122 -3.78 9.46 -12.95
C SER A 122 -5.07 8.68 -12.63
N CYS A 123 -6.20 9.35 -12.41
CA CYS A 123 -7.52 8.73 -12.23
C CYS A 123 -8.59 9.34 -13.15
N SER A 124 -8.76 8.73 -14.33
CA SER A 124 -9.71 9.15 -15.36
C SER A 124 -10.92 8.21 -15.53
N HIS A 125 -11.05 7.16 -14.70
CA HIS A 125 -12.20 6.28 -14.76
C HIS A 125 -13.39 6.85 -13.98
N GLU A 126 -14.59 6.40 -14.34
CA GLU A 126 -15.82 6.84 -13.70
C GLU A 126 -15.92 6.33 -12.25
N CYS A 127 -15.84 7.25 -11.29
CA CYS A 127 -15.99 6.99 -9.86
C CYS A 127 -16.50 8.25 -9.14
N GLY A 128 -17.00 8.10 -7.91
CA GLY A 128 -17.43 9.23 -7.09
C GLY A 128 -16.24 10.12 -6.65
N PRO A 129 -16.47 11.40 -6.30
CA PRO A 129 -15.42 12.35 -5.98
C PRO A 129 -14.53 11.90 -4.82
N THR A 130 -15.10 11.39 -3.74
CA THR A 130 -14.34 10.89 -2.58
C THR A 130 -13.46 9.69 -2.93
N VAL A 131 -13.88 8.85 -3.88
CA VAL A 131 -13.08 7.72 -4.36
C VAL A 131 -11.94 8.22 -5.25
N GLN A 132 -12.23 9.17 -6.14
CA GLN A 132 -11.23 9.80 -6.98
C GLN A 132 -10.14 10.50 -6.16
N GLU A 133 -10.51 11.24 -5.11
CA GLU A 133 -9.58 11.87 -4.18
C GLU A 133 -8.60 10.85 -3.58
N GLN A 134 -9.08 9.66 -3.19
CA GLN A 134 -8.25 8.58 -2.64
C GLN A 134 -7.35 7.95 -3.71
N HIS A 135 -7.85 7.76 -4.94
CA HIS A 135 -7.05 7.28 -6.07
C HIS A 135 -5.94 8.26 -6.47
N LEU A 136 -6.12 9.56 -6.20
CA LEU A 136 -5.13 10.59 -6.46
C LEU A 136 -4.12 10.77 -5.32
N ARG A 137 -4.27 10.07 -4.19
CA ARG A 137 -3.22 10.04 -3.17
C ARG A 137 -2.06 9.18 -3.63
N LEU A 138 -0.86 9.57 -3.22
CA LEU A 138 0.31 8.74 -3.44
C LEU A 138 0.17 7.44 -2.64
N LEU A 139 0.45 6.30 -3.26
CA LEU A 139 0.39 5.00 -2.60
C LEU A 139 1.66 4.74 -1.77
N PRO A 140 1.58 4.07 -0.60
CA PRO A 140 2.77 3.55 0.05
C PRO A 140 3.44 2.46 -0.80
N THR A 141 4.74 2.28 -0.64
CA THR A 141 5.43 1.05 -1.09
C THR A 141 4.75 -0.16 -0.45
N MET A 142 4.51 -1.22 -1.23
CA MET A 142 3.82 -2.44 -0.79
C MET A 142 4.49 -3.66 -1.45
N GLY A 143 4.56 -4.77 -0.74
CA GLY A 143 5.18 -6.03 -1.14
C GLY A 143 6.71 -6.01 -1.18
N LEU A 144 7.35 -4.98 -0.62
CA LEU A 144 8.79 -4.71 -0.78
C LEU A 144 9.50 -4.28 0.52
N TRP A 145 8.81 -4.36 1.65
CA TRP A 145 9.40 -4.09 2.95
C TRP A 145 10.15 -5.32 3.48
N GLU A 146 11.16 -5.10 4.32
CA GLU A 146 11.83 -6.19 5.03
C GLU A 146 10.93 -6.89 6.05
N SER A 147 9.94 -6.14 6.56
CA SER A 147 8.94 -6.62 7.51
C SER A 147 7.62 -6.92 6.79
N ASP A 148 6.74 -7.66 7.47
CA ASP A 148 5.41 -8.01 6.98
C ASP A 148 4.49 -6.77 6.91
N ASP A 149 4.34 -6.23 5.70
CA ASP A 149 3.52 -5.06 5.38
C ASP A 149 2.05 -5.41 5.08
N GLN A 150 1.61 -6.62 5.45
CA GLN A 150 0.20 -7.02 5.42
C GLN A 150 -0.41 -7.15 4.02
N VAL A 151 0.42 -7.37 2.99
CA VAL A 151 -0.05 -7.62 1.62
C VAL A 151 0.28 -9.05 1.19
N PRO A 152 -0.52 -9.66 0.30
CA PRO A 152 -0.16 -10.95 -0.30
C PRO A 152 0.98 -10.77 -1.32
N GLU A 153 1.72 -11.85 -1.59
CA GLU A 153 2.82 -11.86 -2.59
C GLU A 153 2.38 -11.44 -4.00
N THR A 154 1.07 -11.51 -4.28
CA THR A 154 0.51 -11.14 -5.57
C THR A 154 0.22 -9.64 -5.71
N VAL A 155 0.51 -8.81 -4.72
CA VAL A 155 0.27 -7.35 -4.72
C VAL A 155 1.59 -6.63 -4.45
N GLN A 156 1.88 -5.62 -5.27
CA GLN A 156 3.12 -4.86 -5.16
C GLN A 156 2.91 -3.39 -5.59
N VAL A 157 3.49 -2.46 -4.84
CA VAL A 157 3.63 -1.05 -5.23
C VAL A 157 5.10 -0.69 -5.16
N GLU A 158 5.70 -0.42 -6.31
CA GLU A 158 7.13 -0.16 -6.47
C GLU A 158 7.37 1.27 -6.92
N TYR A 159 8.43 1.87 -6.37
CA TYR A 159 8.96 3.16 -6.78
C TYR A 159 10.40 3.02 -7.23
N SER A 160 10.76 3.70 -8.32
CA SER A 160 12.14 3.69 -8.82
C SER A 160 12.51 4.94 -9.60
N ILE A 161 13.80 5.32 -9.53
CA ILE A 161 14.40 6.20 -10.53
C ILE A 161 14.93 5.32 -11.65
N ASN A 162 14.65 5.68 -12.89
CA ASN A 162 15.01 4.93 -14.08
C ASN A 162 15.77 5.83 -15.05
N ALA A 163 16.87 5.34 -15.61
CA ALA A 163 17.53 5.92 -16.76
C ALA A 163 17.25 5.04 -17.99
N LEU A 164 16.69 5.66 -19.02
CA LEU A 164 16.24 5.00 -20.24
C LEU A 164 16.98 5.60 -21.43
N VAL A 165 17.37 4.75 -22.35
CA VAL A 165 18.02 5.17 -23.59
C VAL A 165 17.26 4.55 -24.76
N PHE A 166 16.79 5.40 -25.66
CA PHE A 166 16.00 5.02 -26.82
C PHE A 166 16.88 5.13 -28.07
N GLN A 167 16.86 4.07 -28.88
CA GLN A 167 17.36 4.09 -30.25
C GLN A 167 16.14 3.84 -31.16
N ASP A 168 15.74 4.85 -31.92
CA ASP A 168 14.68 4.77 -32.91
C ASP A 168 15.27 4.08 -34.15
N LYS A 169 15.14 2.75 -34.22
CA LYS A 169 15.41 2.01 -35.45
C LYS A 169 14.10 1.46 -35.97
N ALA A 170 13.86 1.69 -37.26
CA ALA A 170 12.78 1.13 -38.07
C ALA A 170 12.80 -0.43 -38.17
N ASP A 171 13.44 -1.14 -37.23
CA ASP A 171 13.64 -2.59 -37.23
C ASP A 171 13.04 -3.21 -35.94
N PRO A 172 12.07 -4.15 -36.03
CA PRO A 172 11.36 -4.74 -34.89
C PRO A 172 12.22 -5.61 -33.94
N ALA A 173 13.50 -5.84 -34.23
CA ALA A 173 14.43 -6.52 -33.33
C ALA A 173 15.02 -5.55 -32.29
N ARG A 174 14.20 -5.19 -31.30
CA ARG A 174 14.48 -4.30 -30.16
C ARG A 174 15.85 -4.57 -29.52
N ILE A 175 16.75 -3.57 -29.56
CA ILE A 175 17.86 -3.49 -28.60
C ILE A 175 17.46 -2.41 -27.59
N GLU A 176 16.75 -2.83 -26.54
CA GLU A 176 16.64 -2.07 -25.30
C GLU A 176 18.07 -1.90 -24.76
N LEU A 177 18.58 -0.68 -24.77
CA LEU A 177 19.85 -0.38 -24.11
C LEU A 177 19.70 -0.62 -22.60
N PRO A 178 20.75 -1.08 -21.91
CA PRO A 178 20.66 -1.57 -20.54
C PRO A 178 20.02 -0.55 -19.58
N GLN A 179 18.87 -0.92 -19.02
CA GLN A 179 18.04 -0.06 -18.18
C GLN A 179 18.61 0.02 -16.75
N GLY A 180 19.23 1.16 -16.42
CA GLY A 180 19.68 1.44 -15.06
C GLY A 180 18.51 1.90 -14.20
N PHE A 181 18.33 1.28 -13.02
CA PHE A 181 17.30 1.71 -12.08
C PHE A 181 17.77 1.66 -10.62
N ARG A 182 17.13 2.47 -9.77
CA ARG A 182 17.27 2.41 -8.31
C ARG A 182 15.88 2.39 -7.69
N ARG A 183 15.58 1.36 -6.91
CA ARG A 183 14.34 1.28 -6.13
C ARG A 183 14.38 2.23 -4.95
N LEU A 184 13.19 2.71 -4.56
CA LEU A 184 12.98 3.59 -3.43
C LEU A 184 11.85 3.03 -2.56
N LYS A 185 11.92 3.29 -1.26
CA LYS A 185 10.81 3.04 -0.34
C LYS A 185 10.11 4.35 -0.04
N ILE A 186 8.80 4.38 -0.25
CA ILE A 186 7.98 5.56 -0.05
C ILE A 186 6.89 5.24 0.96
N LEU A 187 6.80 6.06 1.99
CA LEU A 187 5.71 6.07 2.95
C LEU A 187 5.11 7.49 2.93
N PRO A 188 4.02 7.72 2.18
CA PRO A 188 3.44 9.05 2.02
C PRO A 188 2.91 9.57 3.36
N LEU A 189 2.98 10.89 3.54
CA LEU A 189 2.34 11.54 4.69
C LEU A 189 0.87 11.75 4.33
N VAL A 190 -0.01 11.05 5.04
CA VAL A 190 -1.47 11.15 4.86
C VAL A 190 -2.02 11.90 6.07
N PRO A 191 -2.86 12.94 5.88
CA PRO A 191 -3.52 13.61 7.00
C PRO A 191 -4.47 12.65 7.70
N GLU A 192 -4.74 12.90 8.98
CA GLU A 192 -5.79 12.17 9.70
C GLU A 192 -7.14 12.36 8.99
N GLU A 193 -7.84 11.25 8.77
CA GLU A 193 -9.15 11.26 8.15
C GLU A 193 -10.26 11.41 9.18
N LEU A 194 -11.41 11.91 8.73
CA LEU A 194 -12.60 11.92 9.56
C LEU A 194 -12.99 10.48 9.94
N PRO A 195 -13.60 10.26 11.12
CA PRO A 195 -14.16 8.97 11.48
C PRO A 195 -15.07 8.43 10.37
N LEU A 196 -15.06 7.11 10.19
CA LEU A 196 -15.83 6.45 9.14
C LEU A 196 -17.31 6.73 9.33
N HIS A 197 -18.01 7.08 8.25
CA HIS A 197 -19.46 7.19 8.26
C HIS A 197 -20.09 5.80 8.14
N ILE A 198 -20.16 5.08 9.28
CA ILE A 198 -20.65 3.71 9.35
C ILE A 198 -22.18 3.69 9.31
N LEU A 199 -22.73 3.08 8.27
CA LEU A 199 -24.15 2.87 8.04
C LEU A 199 -24.60 1.46 8.45
N PRO A 200 -25.91 1.22 8.68
CA PRO A 200 -26.43 -0.11 9.02
C PRO A 200 -26.11 -1.20 7.98
N GLU A 201 -25.88 -0.83 6.73
CA GLU A 201 -25.54 -1.73 5.62
C GLU A 201 -24.07 -2.18 5.66
N ASP A 202 -23.20 -1.50 6.42
CA ASP A 202 -21.76 -1.76 6.48
C ASP A 202 -21.46 -2.98 7.35
N LYS A 203 -21.59 -4.17 6.75
CA LYS A 203 -21.48 -5.46 7.46
C LYS A 203 -20.14 -5.69 8.17
N GLN A 204 -19.07 -5.00 7.76
CA GLN A 204 -17.74 -5.10 8.35
C GLN A 204 -17.61 -4.35 9.68
N TYR A 205 -18.49 -3.37 9.94
CA TYR A 205 -18.39 -2.50 11.10
C TYR A 205 -19.62 -2.64 11.99
N ARG A 206 -19.40 -2.73 13.30
CA ARG A 206 -20.49 -2.74 14.28
C ARG A 206 -20.07 -2.06 15.57
N LEU A 207 -20.53 -0.82 15.75
CA LEU A 207 -20.27 -0.01 16.95
C LEU A 207 -21.23 -0.32 18.10
N VAL A 208 -22.39 -0.91 17.80
CA VAL A 208 -23.38 -1.29 18.79
C VAL A 208 -23.82 -2.72 18.54
N GLN A 209 -23.72 -3.56 19.56
CA GLN A 209 -24.21 -4.93 19.51
C GLN A 209 -25.05 -5.21 20.75
N THR A 210 -26.15 -5.93 20.56
CA THR A 210 -26.98 -6.34 21.69
C THR A 210 -27.26 -7.84 21.66
N LYS A 211 -27.09 -8.51 22.80
CA LYS A 211 -27.30 -9.95 22.94
C LYS A 211 -28.11 -10.27 24.18
N MET A 212 -28.99 -11.27 24.09
CA MET A 212 -29.65 -11.85 25.25
C MET A 212 -28.65 -12.74 26.00
N ILE A 213 -28.51 -12.50 27.29
CA ILE A 213 -27.65 -13.28 28.18
C ILE A 213 -28.49 -14.30 28.94
N ARG A 214 -27.85 -15.41 29.27
CA ARG A 214 -28.35 -16.50 30.11
C ARG A 214 -27.29 -16.76 31.17
N GLN A 215 -27.70 -17.16 32.37
CA GLN A 215 -26.75 -17.60 33.41
C GLN A 215 -26.05 -18.90 32.97
N ASN A 216 -26.77 -19.80 32.30
CA ASN A 216 -26.28 -21.11 31.86
C ASN A 216 -26.90 -21.44 30.49
N LEU A 217 -26.31 -22.37 29.72
CA LEU A 217 -26.83 -22.75 28.38
C LEU A 217 -28.31 -23.19 28.40
N PHE A 218 -28.74 -23.81 29.49
CA PHE A 218 -30.11 -24.31 29.71
C PHE A 218 -31.01 -23.37 30.51
N SER A 219 -30.49 -22.25 31.03
CA SER A 219 -31.30 -21.33 31.84
C SER A 219 -32.23 -20.49 30.96
N SER A 220 -33.26 -19.92 31.60
CA SER A 220 -34.05 -18.84 31.01
C SER A 220 -33.15 -17.62 30.73
N ARG A 221 -33.62 -16.72 29.87
CA ARG A 221 -32.90 -15.48 29.53
C ARG A 221 -32.94 -14.58 30.77
N SER A 222 -31.77 -14.15 31.23
CA SER A 222 -31.62 -13.31 32.44
C SER A 222 -31.69 -11.82 32.13
N GLY A 223 -31.31 -11.42 30.90
CA GLY A 223 -31.33 -10.02 30.51
C GLY A 223 -30.74 -9.79 29.13
N LYS A 224 -30.65 -8.52 28.76
CA LYS A 224 -30.13 -8.02 27.50
C LYS A 224 -28.86 -7.21 27.78
N LEU A 225 -27.73 -7.63 27.23
CA LEU A 225 -26.47 -6.88 27.30
C LEU A 225 -26.28 -6.12 25.99
N ARG A 226 -26.28 -4.80 26.06
CA ARG A 226 -25.90 -3.89 24.97
C ARG A 226 -24.47 -3.44 25.20
N VAL A 227 -23.65 -3.59 24.16
CA VAL A 227 -22.27 -3.13 24.09
C VAL A 227 -22.22 -2.02 23.06
N GLU A 228 -21.65 -0.88 23.43
CA GLU A 228 -21.46 0.28 22.56
C GLU A 228 -20.00 0.72 22.61
N VAL A 229 -19.47 1.16 21.48
CA VAL A 229 -18.09 1.59 21.35
C VAL A 229 -18.00 2.80 20.43
N SER A 230 -17.21 3.79 20.81
CA SER A 230 -16.86 4.91 19.94
C SER A 230 -15.74 4.51 18.98
N GLN A 231 -15.73 5.05 17.76
CA GLN A 231 -14.60 4.85 16.86
C GLN A 231 -13.29 5.35 17.51
N PRO A 232 -12.22 4.53 17.52
CA PRO A 232 -10.95 4.94 18.09
C PRO A 232 -10.32 6.08 17.29
N ARG A 233 -9.39 6.80 17.94
CA ARG A 233 -8.48 7.70 17.23
C ARG A 233 -7.54 6.92 16.33
N SER A 234 -7.05 7.60 15.29
CA SER A 234 -6.05 7.05 14.38
C SER A 234 -4.78 6.61 15.13
N VAL A 235 -4.15 5.55 14.61
CA VAL A 235 -2.84 5.09 15.08
C VAL A 235 -1.79 5.74 14.20
N GLU A 236 -0.92 6.55 14.80
CA GLU A 236 0.14 7.25 14.07
C GLU A 236 1.40 6.39 14.02
N VAL A 237 2.13 6.44 12.90
CA VAL A 237 3.39 5.72 12.73
C VAL A 237 4.55 6.71 12.69
N SER A 238 5.50 6.52 13.60
CA SER A 238 6.75 7.29 13.62
C SER A 238 7.72 6.79 12.55
N LEU A 239 8.05 7.61 11.57
CA LEU A 239 8.86 7.23 10.39
C LEU A 239 10.27 6.72 10.72
N GLY A 240 10.89 7.20 11.80
CA GLY A 240 12.27 6.84 12.15
C GLY A 240 12.40 5.43 12.74
N THR A 241 11.40 4.99 13.50
CA THR A 241 11.37 3.71 14.21
C THR A 241 10.38 2.72 13.61
N LEU A 242 9.51 3.19 12.71
CA LEU A 242 8.31 2.48 12.25
C LEU A 242 7.45 1.97 13.42
N SER A 243 7.48 2.67 14.56
CA SER A 243 6.69 2.35 15.73
C SER A 243 5.35 3.09 15.71
N SER A 244 4.30 2.43 16.16
CA SER A 244 2.97 3.01 16.29
C SER A 244 2.80 3.76 17.62
N THR A 245 1.96 4.78 17.64
CA THR A 245 1.38 5.29 18.88
C THR A 245 0.41 4.26 19.47
N GLY A 246 0.27 4.25 20.80
CA GLY A 246 -0.80 3.49 21.45
C GLY A 246 -2.15 4.12 21.14
N SER A 247 -3.20 3.29 21.01
CA SER A 247 -4.58 3.76 20.93
C SER A 247 -5.42 2.95 21.92
N SER A 248 -6.44 3.60 22.50
CA SER A 248 -7.35 3.01 23.48
C SER A 248 -8.77 3.11 22.98
N ILE A 249 -9.58 2.09 23.29
CA ILE A 249 -10.99 2.03 22.94
C ILE A 249 -11.78 1.93 24.25
N THR A 250 -12.76 2.82 24.42
CA THR A 250 -13.72 2.76 25.53
C THR A 250 -14.93 1.95 25.10
N VAL A 251 -15.33 0.99 25.92
CA VAL A 251 -16.47 0.09 25.67
C VAL A 251 -17.52 0.32 26.75
N ASP A 252 -18.69 0.80 26.34
CA ASP A 252 -19.82 1.04 27.21
C ASP A 252 -20.71 -0.20 27.28
N LEU A 253 -20.99 -0.64 28.51
CA LEU A 253 -21.78 -1.83 28.77
C LEU A 253 -23.08 -1.44 29.47
N LYS A 254 -24.20 -1.84 28.88
CA LYS A 254 -25.54 -1.64 29.45
C LYS A 254 -26.26 -2.96 29.58
N PHE A 255 -26.56 -3.36 30.80
CA PHE A 255 -27.38 -4.53 31.09
C PHE A 255 -28.83 -4.12 31.38
N THR A 256 -29.78 -4.80 30.75
CA THR A 256 -31.22 -4.64 31.03
C THR A 256 -31.76 -5.97 31.52
N PRO A 257 -32.07 -6.12 32.82
CA PRO A 257 -32.54 -7.38 33.37
C PRO A 257 -33.97 -7.72 32.90
N THR A 258 -34.33 -9.00 32.90
CA THR A 258 -35.72 -9.43 32.59
C THR A 258 -36.67 -9.31 33.78
N SER A 259 -36.13 -9.24 35.01
CA SER A 259 -36.87 -9.04 36.26
C SER A 259 -36.00 -8.28 37.26
N THR A 260 -36.61 -7.68 38.27
CA THR A 260 -35.93 -6.87 39.31
C THR A 260 -34.89 -7.65 40.12
N ASP A 261 -35.03 -8.98 40.17
CA ASP A 261 -34.17 -9.84 41.00
C ASP A 261 -32.88 -10.27 40.28
N VAL A 262 -32.71 -9.88 39.00
CA VAL A 262 -31.54 -10.26 38.20
C VAL A 262 -30.50 -9.15 38.25
N VAL A 263 -29.31 -9.51 38.73
CA VAL A 263 -28.13 -8.64 38.73
C VAL A 263 -27.35 -8.72 37.40
N PRO A 264 -26.58 -7.68 37.04
CA PRO A 264 -25.65 -7.74 35.92
C PRO A 264 -24.65 -8.90 36.05
N PRO A 265 -24.24 -9.53 34.94
CA PRO A 265 -23.27 -10.63 34.96
C PRO A 265 -21.85 -10.13 35.22
N ASP A 266 -21.05 -10.97 35.87
CA ASP A 266 -19.61 -10.75 36.00
C ASP A 266 -18.89 -10.91 34.67
N ILE A 267 -17.88 -10.07 34.44
CA ILE A 267 -17.05 -10.11 33.24
C ILE A 267 -15.70 -10.73 33.57
N HIS A 268 -15.55 -12.01 33.22
CA HIS A 268 -14.34 -12.76 33.53
C HIS A 268 -13.23 -12.59 32.48
N VAL A 269 -13.62 -12.45 31.21
CA VAL A 269 -12.67 -12.43 30.08
C VAL A 269 -13.02 -11.32 29.13
N VAL A 270 -12.05 -10.45 28.90
CA VAL A 270 -12.05 -9.47 27.81
C VAL A 270 -10.91 -9.87 26.87
N SER A 271 -11.18 -9.81 25.56
CA SER A 271 -10.17 -10.07 24.55
C SER A 271 -10.39 -9.13 23.37
N ALA A 272 -9.30 -8.67 22.78
CA ALA A 272 -9.33 -7.81 21.61
C ALA A 272 -8.44 -8.38 20.51
N LYS A 273 -8.80 -8.10 19.26
CA LYS A 273 -8.01 -8.45 18.09
C LYS A 273 -7.98 -7.26 17.14
N ILE A 274 -6.81 -6.99 16.57
CA ILE A 274 -6.65 -6.09 15.42
C ILE A 274 -6.69 -6.94 14.16
N GLN A 275 -7.53 -6.55 13.21
CA GLN A 275 -7.60 -7.17 11.89
C GLN A 275 -7.11 -6.18 10.84
N SER A 276 -6.12 -6.59 10.05
CA SER A 276 -5.68 -5.89 8.85
C SER A 276 -6.38 -6.49 7.63
N ALA A 277 -6.74 -5.65 6.65
CA ALA A 277 -7.34 -6.09 5.40
C ALA A 277 -6.76 -5.31 4.22
N THR A 278 -6.23 -6.04 3.23
CA THR A 278 -5.73 -5.50 1.96
C THR A 278 -6.70 -5.93 0.85
N HIS A 279 -7.33 -4.95 0.21
CA HIS A 279 -8.25 -5.16 -0.89
C HIS A 279 -7.56 -4.85 -2.23
N TYR A 280 -7.69 -5.75 -3.20
CA TYR A 280 -7.05 -5.58 -4.51
C TYR A 280 -7.89 -6.17 -5.64
N SER A 281 -7.71 -5.62 -6.84
CA SER A 281 -8.42 -6.03 -8.04
C SER A 281 -7.57 -5.82 -9.29
N VAL A 282 -7.81 -6.64 -10.31
CA VAL A 282 -7.23 -6.48 -11.65
C VAL A 282 -7.98 -5.42 -12.49
N THR A 283 -9.10 -4.92 -11.97
CA THR A 283 -9.93 -3.86 -12.57
C THR A 283 -10.06 -2.66 -11.64
N HIS A 284 -10.51 -1.51 -12.15
CA HIS A 284 -10.71 -0.32 -11.34
C HIS A 284 -11.81 -0.52 -10.27
N MET A 285 -11.55 -0.04 -9.06
CA MET A 285 -12.52 -0.03 -7.96
C MET A 285 -13.21 1.32 -7.92
N SER A 286 -14.47 1.42 -8.31
CA SER A 286 -15.22 2.69 -8.31
C SER A 286 -15.81 3.07 -6.95
N ARG A 287 -15.47 2.33 -5.89
CA ARG A 287 -16.03 2.45 -4.53
C ARG A 287 -15.08 1.88 -3.49
N PHE A 288 -15.29 2.28 -2.24
CA PHE A 288 -14.58 1.71 -1.10
C PHE A 288 -14.91 0.23 -0.92
N PRO A 289 -13.90 -0.65 -0.80
CA PRO A 289 -14.13 -2.09 -0.68
C PRO A 289 -14.59 -2.51 0.73
N ASN A 290 -14.46 -1.62 1.71
CA ASN A 290 -14.81 -1.84 3.11
C ASN A 290 -16.18 -1.23 3.53
N LEU A 291 -16.77 -0.37 2.70
CA LEU A 291 -18.05 0.29 2.98
C LEU A 291 -19.11 -0.05 1.92
N GLY A 292 -20.36 -0.06 2.34
CA GLY A 292 -21.55 -0.36 1.57
C GLY A 292 -21.76 -1.86 1.30
N ASN A 293 -22.91 -2.17 0.71
CA ASN A 293 -23.16 -3.50 0.17
C ASN A 293 -22.48 -3.67 -1.18
N ALA A 294 -21.93 -4.86 -1.44
CA ALA A 294 -21.55 -5.22 -2.81
C ALA A 294 -22.80 -5.35 -3.69
N PRO A 295 -22.94 -4.62 -4.81
CA PRO A 295 -24.03 -4.87 -5.73
C PRO A 295 -23.84 -6.28 -6.29
N GLU A 296 -24.93 -7.04 -6.34
CA GLU A 296 -24.95 -8.43 -6.81
C GLU A 296 -24.40 -8.59 -8.25
N ASN A 297 -24.32 -7.51 -9.02
CA ASN A 297 -23.88 -7.49 -10.43
C ASN A 297 -22.47 -6.92 -10.66
N GLN A 298 -21.58 -6.88 -9.67
CA GLN A 298 -20.24 -6.33 -9.90
C GLN A 298 -19.36 -7.29 -10.73
N LEU A 299 -19.02 -6.88 -11.96
CA LEU A 299 -18.03 -7.53 -12.83
C LEU A 299 -16.57 -7.39 -12.32
N CYS A 300 -16.35 -6.51 -11.32
CA CYS A 300 -15.06 -6.24 -10.72
C CYS A 300 -14.79 -7.26 -9.60
N LEU A 301 -13.90 -8.22 -9.86
CA LEU A 301 -13.45 -9.16 -8.85
C LEU A 301 -12.53 -8.42 -7.87
N VAL A 302 -13.03 -8.15 -6.66
CA VAL A 302 -12.24 -7.62 -5.55
C VAL A 302 -11.88 -8.78 -4.62
N VAL A 303 -10.59 -8.98 -4.39
CA VAL A 303 -10.07 -9.97 -3.46
C VAL A 303 -9.67 -9.27 -2.16
N THR A 304 -9.91 -9.94 -1.03
CA THR A 304 -9.53 -9.45 0.29
C THR A 304 -8.52 -10.41 0.91
N TYR A 305 -7.35 -9.90 1.25
CA TYR A 305 -6.36 -10.57 2.08
C TYR A 305 -6.44 -9.99 3.49
N SER A 306 -6.52 -10.83 4.53
CA SER A 306 -6.61 -10.33 5.91
C SER A 306 -5.76 -11.12 6.88
N LYS A 307 -5.23 -10.44 7.89
CA LYS A 307 -4.55 -11.04 9.05
C LYS A 307 -5.19 -10.55 10.34
N SER A 308 -5.06 -11.33 11.41
CA SER A 308 -5.60 -10.98 12.72
C SER A 308 -4.57 -11.21 13.80
N TYR A 309 -4.43 -10.25 14.70
CA TYR A 309 -3.48 -10.25 15.80
C TYR A 309 -4.22 -10.01 17.10
N SER A 310 -4.00 -10.87 18.09
CA SER A 310 -4.54 -10.64 19.44
C SER A 310 -3.84 -9.45 20.09
N VAL A 311 -4.61 -8.58 20.72
CA VAL A 311 -4.10 -7.45 21.49
C VAL A 311 -4.09 -7.83 22.95
N THR A 312 -3.03 -7.45 23.66
CA THR A 312 -2.99 -7.53 25.12
C THR A 312 -4.03 -6.58 25.69
N THR A 313 -5.08 -7.12 26.26
CA THR A 313 -6.04 -6.35 27.06
C THR A 313 -5.57 -6.38 28.50
N GLU A 314 -5.53 -5.22 29.16
CA GLU A 314 -5.40 -5.20 30.61
C GLU A 314 -6.56 -6.00 31.22
N HIS A 315 -6.30 -6.66 32.35
CA HIS A 315 -7.34 -7.38 33.05
C HIS A 315 -8.44 -6.36 33.36
N PRO A 316 -9.71 -6.62 33.03
CA PRO A 316 -10.77 -5.78 33.55
C PRO A 316 -10.62 -5.82 35.07
N GLY A 317 -10.30 -4.69 35.69
CA GLY A 317 -10.68 -4.49 37.08
C GLY A 317 -12.19 -4.73 37.20
N GLY A 318 -12.71 -4.91 38.41
CA GLY A 318 -14.15 -5.05 38.61
C GLY A 318 -14.92 -4.02 37.78
N VAL A 319 -15.82 -4.49 36.93
CA VAL A 319 -16.67 -3.59 36.15
C VAL A 319 -17.70 -3.05 37.11
N ASP A 320 -17.52 -1.80 37.52
CA ASP A 320 -18.47 -1.13 38.39
C ASP A 320 -19.74 -0.82 37.59
N TRP A 321 -20.81 -1.53 37.94
CA TRP A 321 -22.13 -1.31 37.34
C TRP A 321 -22.84 -0.17 38.07
N ASP A 322 -22.95 0.98 37.42
CA ASP A 322 -23.77 2.07 37.92
C ASP A 322 -25.26 1.79 37.68
N GLN A 323 -26.08 1.94 38.73
CA GLN A 323 -27.53 1.92 38.61
C GLN A 323 -28.03 3.31 38.19
N TYR A 324 -28.69 3.38 37.04
CA TYR A 324 -29.44 4.54 36.57
C TYR A 324 -30.94 4.23 36.55
#